data_AF-A0A974RV74-F1
#
_entry.id   AF-A0A974RV74-F1
#
_cell.length_a   1.000
_cell.length_b   1.000
_cell.length_c   1.000
_cell.angle_alpha   90.00
_cell.angle_beta   90.00
_cell.angle_gamma   90.00
#
_symmetry.space_group_name_H-M   'P 1'
#
loop_
_entity.id
_entity.type
_entity.pdbx_description
1 polymer ?
#
loop_
_entity_poly.entity_id
_entity_poly.type
_entity_poly.pdbx_seq_one_letter_code
_entity_poly.pdbx_strand_id
1 'polypeptide(L)'
;MSRSSSPSFTWRVTAALTTLAAGMVAEKVVATTWRAVTGSPAPKQEDLLDTPLTQVVLFAIVSGATAAVVRELSLRKAAGVYGRSGNNPLRPAIKA
;
A
#
# COMPACT_ATOMS: atom_id res chain seq x y z
N MET A 1 32.28 -0.89 8.77
CA MET A 1 32.01 0.04 7.64
C MET A 1 30.56 0.49 7.72
N SER A 2 30.31 1.75 8.07
CA SER A 2 28.97 2.31 8.29
C SER A 2 28.41 2.89 6.99
N ARG A 3 27.49 2.21 6.29
CA ARG A 3 26.75 2.81 5.17
C ARG A 3 25.57 3.64 5.70
N SER A 4 25.85 4.89 6.02
CA SER A 4 24.81 5.92 6.10
C SER A 4 24.53 6.40 4.67
N SER A 5 23.53 5.81 4.00
CA SER A 5 23.04 6.30 2.72
C SER A 5 21.88 7.26 3.00
N SER A 6 22.22 8.52 3.32
CA SER A 6 21.23 9.58 3.42
C SER A 6 20.64 9.82 2.03
N PRO A 7 19.31 9.70 1.83
CA PRO A 7 18.70 10.00 0.54
C PRO A 7 18.99 11.45 0.16
N SER A 8 19.47 11.66 -1.07
CA SER A 8 19.84 12.98 -1.57
C SER A 8 18.65 13.95 -1.50
N PHE A 9 18.92 15.23 -1.23
CA PHE A 9 17.87 16.25 -1.13
C PHE A 9 16.97 16.28 -2.39
N THR A 10 17.57 16.13 -3.57
CA THR A 10 16.85 15.98 -4.85
C THR A 10 15.85 14.82 -4.82
N TRP A 11 16.26 13.65 -4.33
CA TRP A 11 15.37 12.49 -4.21
C TRP A 11 14.21 12.76 -3.25
N ARG A 12 14.48 13.43 -2.12
CA ARG A 12 13.44 13.79 -1.16
C ARG A 12 12.43 14.78 -1.73
N VAL A 13 12.88 15.77 -2.50
CA VAL A 13 12.01 16.75 -3.17
C VAL A 13 11.15 16.06 -4.23
N THR A 14 11.74 15.21 -5.06
CA THR A 14 10.99 14.42 -6.05
C THR A 14 9.96 13.52 -5.36
N ALA A 15 10.34 12.81 -4.30
CA ALA A 15 9.43 11.96 -3.55
C ALA A 15 8.26 12.75 -2.95
N ALA A 16 8.53 13.94 -2.38
CA ALA A 16 7.49 14.82 -1.87
C ALA A 16 6.53 15.27 -2.97
N LEU A 17 7.05 15.72 -4.12
CA LEU A 17 6.24 16.12 -5.28
C LEU A 17 5.40 14.97 -5.83
N THR A 18 6.00 13.78 -5.97
CA THR A 18 5.29 12.58 -6.40
C THR A 18 4.18 12.20 -5.43
N THR A 19 4.41 12.34 -4.12
CA THR A 19 3.40 12.05 -3.11
C THR A 19 2.21 13.02 -3.22
N LEU A 20 2.47 14.32 -3.42
CA LEU A 20 1.41 15.31 -3.63
C LEU A 20 0.60 15.02 -4.90
N ALA A 21 1.29 14.72 -6.01
CA ALA A 21 0.63 14.37 -7.26
C ALA A 21 -0.21 13.07 -7.11
N ALA A 22 0.33 12.07 -6.41
CA ALA A 22 -0.37 10.83 -6.12
C ALA A 22 -1.62 11.07 -5.27
N GLY A 23 -1.58 12.00 -4.30
CA GLY A 23 -2.74 12.40 -3.52
C GLY A 23 -3.89 12.93 -4.39
N MET A 24 -3.58 13.86 -5.32
CA MET A 24 -4.58 14.42 -6.24
C MET A 24 -5.19 13.36 -7.17
N VAL A 25 -4.39 12.42 -7.64
CA VAL A 25 -4.87 11.30 -8.47
C VAL A 25 -5.71 10.33 -7.63
N ALA A 26 -5.28 10.03 -6.41
CA ALA A 26 -6.00 9.14 -5.49
C ALA A 26 -7.40 9.69 -5.19
N GLU A 27 -7.56 10.98 -4.95
CA GLU A 27 -8.88 11.60 -4.77
C GLU A 27 -9.80 11.37 -5.96
N LYS A 28 -9.29 11.54 -7.20
CA LYS A 28 -10.09 11.29 -8.41
C LYS A 28 -10.45 9.82 -8.58
N VAL A 29 -9.51 8.91 -8.29
CA VAL A 29 -9.75 7.47 -8.36
C VAL A 29 -10.78 7.05 -7.34
N VAL A 30 -10.66 7.50 -6.08
CA VAL A 30 -11.63 7.22 -5.01
C VAL A 30 -13.00 7.78 -5.37
N ALA A 31 -13.07 9.04 -5.80
CA ALA A 31 -14.34 9.66 -6.18
C ALA A 31 -15.01 8.97 -7.38
N THR A 32 -14.24 8.51 -8.36
CA THR A 32 -14.74 7.78 -9.53
C THR A 32 -15.19 6.38 -9.13
N THR A 33 -14.39 5.67 -8.33
CA THR A 33 -14.71 4.32 -7.84
C THR A 33 -15.97 4.36 -6.97
N TRP A 34 -16.09 5.35 -6.09
CA TRP A 34 -17.28 5.53 -5.27
C TRP A 34 -18.51 5.77 -6.13
N ARG A 35 -18.47 6.73 -7.06
CA ARG A 35 -19.58 6.96 -8.00
C ARG A 35 -19.94 5.72 -8.80
N ALA A 36 -18.95 4.93 -9.22
CA ALA A 36 -19.19 3.70 -9.98
C ALA A 36 -19.88 2.61 -9.14
N VAL A 37 -19.58 2.54 -7.83
CA VAL A 37 -20.10 1.48 -6.95
C VAL A 37 -21.43 1.88 -6.28
N THR A 38 -21.58 3.12 -5.83
CA THR A 38 -22.78 3.58 -5.11
C THR A 38 -23.72 4.46 -5.94
N GLY A 39 -23.31 4.93 -7.12
CA GLY A 39 -24.14 5.77 -8.00
C GLY A 39 -24.39 7.20 -7.49
N SER A 40 -23.82 7.59 -6.35
CA SER A 40 -24.05 8.87 -5.67
C SER A 40 -22.71 9.54 -5.29
N PRO A 41 -22.61 10.88 -5.22
CA PRO A 41 -21.35 11.55 -4.86
C PRO A 41 -20.85 11.14 -3.48
N ALA A 42 -19.53 11.01 -3.34
CA ALA A 42 -18.87 10.50 -2.13
C ALA A 42 -19.34 11.25 -0.87
N PRO A 43 -19.79 10.53 0.18
CA PRO A 43 -20.36 11.13 1.38
C PRO A 43 -19.30 12.01 2.05
N LYS A 44 -19.66 13.28 2.26
CA LYS A 44 -18.88 14.21 3.07
C LYS A 44 -19.17 13.92 4.54
N GLN A 45 -18.15 14.10 5.37
CA GLN A 45 -17.97 13.59 6.74
C GLN A 45 -19.03 13.98 7.80
N GLU A 46 -20.16 14.55 7.41
CA GLU A 46 -21.10 15.18 8.35
C GLU A 46 -22.08 14.18 9.01
N ASP A 47 -22.08 12.92 8.56
CA ASP A 47 -23.00 11.88 9.02
C ASP A 47 -22.36 10.86 10.00
N LEU A 48 -21.15 11.14 10.50
CA LEU A 48 -20.38 10.21 11.33
C LEU A 48 -20.82 10.15 12.81
N LEU A 49 -21.86 10.89 13.20
CA LEU A 49 -22.21 11.07 14.62
C LEU A 49 -22.83 9.83 15.26
N ASP A 50 -23.33 8.88 14.46
CA ASP A 50 -23.81 7.57 14.91
C ASP A 50 -23.03 6.47 14.20
N THR A 51 -21.86 6.07 14.72
CA THR A 51 -21.11 4.94 14.16
C THR A 51 -21.61 3.63 14.79
N PRO A 52 -22.49 2.84 14.14
CA PRO A 52 -22.90 1.54 14.65
C PRO A 52 -21.73 0.56 14.62
N LEU A 53 -21.71 -0.40 15.55
CA LEU A 53 -20.74 -1.50 15.62
C LEU A 53 -20.51 -2.17 14.24
N THR A 54 -21.55 -2.23 13.41
CA THR A 54 -21.54 -2.70 12.02
C THR A 54 -20.54 -1.95 11.12
N GLN A 55 -20.40 -0.63 11.25
CA GLN A 55 -19.46 0.17 10.45
C GLN A 55 -18.00 -0.10 10.84
N VAL A 56 -17.74 -0.29 12.14
CA VAL A 56 -16.43 -0.70 12.64
C VAL A 56 -16.06 -2.08 12.10
N VAL A 57 -17.00 -3.02 12.11
CA VAL A 57 -16.80 -4.37 11.55
C VAL A 57 -16.57 -4.32 10.05
N LEU A 58 -17.35 -3.52 9.30
CA LEU A 58 -17.12 -3.33 7.87
C LEU A 58 -15.74 -2.73 7.58
N PHE A 59 -15.35 -1.70 8.32
CA PHE A 59 -14.05 -1.07 8.17
C PHE A 59 -12.91 -2.06 8.48
N ALA A 60 -13.07 -2.88 9.52
CA ALA A 60 -12.09 -3.90 9.89
C ALA A 60 -11.98 -4.99 8.81
N ILE A 61 -13.09 -5.44 8.23
CA ILE A 61 -13.08 -6.43 7.13
C ILE A 61 -12.39 -5.84 5.90
N VAL A 62 -12.78 -4.63 5.48
CA VAL A 62 -12.19 -3.97 4.30
C VAL A 62 -10.70 -3.70 4.52
N SER A 63 -10.32 -3.19 5.69
CA SER A 63 -8.92 -2.92 6.03
C SER A 63 -8.10 -4.20 6.15
N GLY A 64 -8.66 -5.22 6.80
CA GLY A 64 -8.02 -6.54 6.95
C GLY A 64 -7.81 -7.23 5.61
N ALA A 65 -8.82 -7.22 4.74
CA ALA A 65 -8.73 -7.75 3.38
C ALA A 65 -7.69 -6.99 2.54
N THR A 66 -7.71 -5.65 2.60
CA THR A 66 -6.73 -4.81 1.88
C THR A 66 -5.31 -5.09 2.36
N ALA A 67 -5.09 -5.16 3.68
CA ALA A 67 -3.78 -5.45 4.26
C ALA A 67 -3.27 -6.85 3.87
N ALA A 68 -4.15 -7.85 3.83
CA ALA A 68 -3.81 -9.20 3.38
C ALA A 68 -3.35 -9.22 1.92
N VAL A 69 -4.07 -8.51 1.03
CA VAL A 69 -3.70 -8.40 -0.39
C VAL A 69 -2.36 -7.69 -0.54
N VAL A 70 -2.16 -6.56 0.13
CA VAL A 70 -0.88 -5.81 0.08
C VAL A 70 0.28 -6.68 0.56
N ARG A 71 0.09 -7.42 1.65
CA ARG A 71 1.10 -8.34 2.19
C ARG A 71 1.46 -9.42 1.18
N GLU A 72 0.47 -10.06 0.58
CA GLU A 72 0.70 -11.12 -0.42
C GLU A 72 1.42 -10.59 -1.66
N LEU A 73 1.01 -9.42 -2.17
CA LEU A 73 1.70 -8.76 -3.28
C LEU A 73 3.14 -8.39 -2.90
N SER A 74 3.37 -7.90 -1.69
CA SER A 74 4.70 -7.55 -1.19
C SER A 74 5.59 -8.79 -1.08
N LEU A 75 5.08 -9.89 -0.54
CA LEU A 75 5.80 -11.16 -0.44
C LEU A 75 6.10 -11.75 -1.82
N ARG A 76 5.16 -11.68 -2.76
CA ARG A 76 5.38 -12.13 -4.15
C ARG A 76 6.45 -11.31 -4.86
N LYS A 77 6.42 -9.99 -4.69
CA LYS A 77 7.46 -9.09 -5.24
C LYS A 77 8.81 -9.35 -4.57
N ALA A 78 8.84 -9.51 -3.25
CA ALA A 78 10.04 -9.86 -2.51
C ALA A 78 10.59 -11.21 -2.98
N ALA A 79 9.76 -12.25 -3.13
CA ALA A 79 10.17 -13.54 -3.66
C ALA A 79 10.71 -13.45 -5.09
N GLY A 80 10.14 -12.60 -5.95
CA GLY A 80 10.67 -12.35 -7.29
C GLY A 80 12.03 -11.64 -7.29
N VAL A 81 12.26 -10.72 -6.36
CA VAL A 81 13.52 -9.97 -6.22
C VAL A 81 14.61 -10.81 -5.55
N TYR A 82 14.28 -11.50 -4.45
CA TYR A 82 15.20 -12.39 -3.72
C TYR A 82 15.45 -13.70 -4.47
N GLY A 83 14.44 -14.28 -5.14
CA GLY A 83 14.60 -15.50 -5.93
C GLY A 83 15.39 -15.31 -7.23
N ARG A 84 15.51 -14.07 -7.73
CA ARG A 84 16.35 -13.75 -8.90
C ARG A 84 17.81 -13.46 -8.54
N SER A 85 18.08 -13.12 -7.28
CA SER A 85 19.43 -12.94 -6.78
C SER A 85 19.97 -14.30 -6.34
N GLY A 86 20.94 -14.85 -7.07
CA GLY A 86 21.56 -16.17 -6.79
C GLY A 86 22.26 -16.31 -5.43
N ASN A 87 22.05 -15.38 -4.51
CA ASN A 87 22.57 -15.36 -3.14
C ASN A 87 21.57 -15.96 -2.17
N ASN A 88 20.98 -17.11 -2.51
CA ASN A 88 20.13 -17.86 -1.60
C ASN A 88 21.01 -18.55 -0.53
N PRO A 89 20.97 -18.14 0.75
CA PRO A 89 21.70 -18.84 1.81
C PRO A 89 21.10 -20.23 2.12
N LEU A 90 19.95 -20.57 1.51
CA LEU A 90 19.26 -21.85 1.66
C LEU A 90 19.60 -22.87 0.56
N ARG A 91 20.71 -22.70 -0.16
CA ARG A 91 21.36 -23.85 -0.83
C ARG A 91 22.22 -24.54 0.22
N PRO A 92 21.74 -25.59 0.91
CA PRO A 92 22.64 -26.43 1.68
C PRO A 92 23.68 -26.98 0.71
N ALA A 93 24.95 -26.80 1.09
CA ALA A 93 26.07 -27.44 0.46
C ALA A 93 25.98 -28.96 0.71
N ILE A 94 25.05 -29.63 0.04
CA ILE A 94 25.08 -31.09 -0.06
C ILE A 94 26.05 -31.38 -1.20
N LYS A 95 27.34 -31.36 -0.85
CA LYS A 95 28.41 -31.88 -1.68
C LYS A 95 28.56 -33.35 -1.29
N ALA A 96 28.09 -34.22 -2.17
CA ALA A 96 28.47 -35.64 -2.17
C ALA A 96 29.97 -35.80 -2.47
#